data_AF-A0A0B1SLI6-F1
#
_entry.id   AF-A0A0B1SLI6-F1
#
_cell.length_a   1.000
_cell.length_b   1.000
_cell.length_c   1.000
_cell.angle_alpha   90.00
_cell.angle_beta   90.00
_cell.angle_gamma   90.00
#
_symmetry.space_group_name_H-M   'P 1'
#
loop_
_entity.id
_entity.type
_entity.pdbx_description
1 polymer ?
#
loop_
_entity_poly.entity_id
_entity_poly.type
_entity_poly.pdbx_seq_one_letter_code
_entity_poly.pdbx_strand_id
1 'polypeptide(L)'
;MPVFGEKLKMLRKEFLYWCTIDMRASGKDPIQDHLTFLLFNHVPIWPNKPELWPESIRANGHLLLNSGKMCKSTGNFLTLIEGIEKFSTDEMRLSLA
;
A
#
# COMPACT_ATOMS: atom_id res chain seq x y z
N MET A 1 -11.70 -31.13 5.69
CA MET A 1 -12.91 -30.33 5.46
C MET A 1 -13.15 -30.27 3.96
N PRO A 2 -14.24 -30.84 3.40
CA PRO A 2 -14.45 -30.81 1.95
C PRO A 2 -14.78 -29.38 1.52
N VAL A 3 -13.98 -28.81 0.62
CA VAL A 3 -14.28 -27.51 0.00
C VAL A 3 -15.15 -27.78 -1.21
N PHE A 4 -16.37 -27.24 -1.20
CA PHE A 4 -17.33 -27.41 -2.29
C PHE A 4 -16.79 -26.76 -3.59
N GLY A 5 -16.87 -27.49 -4.70
CA GLY A 5 -16.29 -27.07 -5.98
C GLY A 5 -16.81 -25.72 -6.51
N GLU A 6 -18.06 -25.35 -6.19
CA GLU A 6 -18.63 -24.05 -6.55
C GLU A 6 -17.95 -22.89 -5.80
N LYS A 7 -17.62 -23.07 -4.52
CA LYS A 7 -16.92 -22.06 -3.73
C LYS A 7 -15.50 -21.81 -4.26
N LEU A 8 -14.80 -22.87 -4.68
CA LEU A 8 -13.49 -22.75 -5.33
C LEU A 8 -13.55 -21.97 -6.64
N LYS A 9 -14.59 -22.20 -7.46
CA LYS A 9 -14.80 -21.46 -8.70
C LYS A 9 -15.04 -19.97 -8.44
N MET A 10 -15.82 -19.64 -7.42
CA MET A 10 -16.08 -18.25 -7.01
C MET A 10 -14.80 -17.56 -6.54
N LEU A 11 -14.01 -18.19 -5.67
CA LEU A 11 -12.72 -17.64 -5.20
C LEU A 11 -11.75 -17.41 -6.35
N ARG A 12 -11.65 -18.36 -7.30
CA ARG A 12 -10.81 -18.21 -8.48
C ARG A 12 -11.28 -17.05 -9.36
N LYS A 13 -12.59 -16.85 -9.50
CA LYS A 13 -13.15 -15.74 -10.29
C LYS A 13 -12.78 -14.39 -9.67
N GLU A 14 -12.96 -14.24 -8.35
CA GLU A 14 -12.59 -13.00 -7.64
C GLU A 14 -11.08 -12.73 -7.74
N PHE A 15 -10.25 -13.76 -7.56
CA PHE A 15 -8.81 -13.62 -7.72
C PHE A 15 -8.45 -13.17 -9.14
N LEU A 16 -8.96 -13.83 -10.18
CA LEU A 16 -8.62 -13.46 -11.56
C LEU A 16 -9.15 -12.08 -11.96
N TYR A 17 -10.15 -11.55 -11.25
CA TYR A 17 -10.66 -10.20 -11.48
C TYR A 17 -9.82 -9.13 -10.77
N TRP A 18 -9.40 -9.37 -9.52
CA TRP A 18 -8.73 -8.37 -8.68
C TRP A 18 -7.22 -8.54 -8.50
N CYS A 19 -6.63 -9.68 -8.88
CA CYS A 19 -5.25 -10.01 -8.49
C CYS A 19 -4.20 -9.07 -9.07
N THR A 20 -4.46 -8.47 -10.22
CA THR A 20 -3.52 -7.53 -10.81
C THR A 20 -3.39 -6.31 -9.89
N ILE A 21 -2.16 -5.98 -9.52
CA ILE A 21 -1.90 -4.82 -8.67
C ILE A 21 -1.74 -3.61 -9.59
N ASP A 22 -2.85 -2.89 -9.82
CA ASP A 22 -2.85 -1.69 -10.66
C ASP A 22 -1.86 -0.64 -10.14
N MET A 23 -1.87 -0.39 -8.82
CA MET A 23 -0.95 0.54 -8.17
C MET A 23 -0.63 0.14 -6.73
N ARG A 24 0.67 0.06 -6.42
CA ARG A 24 1.20 -0.05 -5.05
C ARG A 24 1.87 1.26 -4.63
N ALA A 25 1.22 2.02 -3.75
CA ALA A 25 1.81 3.22 -3.15
C ALA A 25 2.55 2.89 -1.85
N SER A 26 3.75 3.44 -1.65
CA SER A 26 4.51 3.29 -0.41
C SER A 26 5.51 4.43 -0.21
N GLY A 27 6.09 4.53 0.98
CA GLY A 27 7.25 5.40 1.20
C GLY A 27 8.45 4.99 0.34
N LYS A 28 9.44 5.87 0.22
CA LYS A 28 10.69 5.57 -0.50
C LYS A 28 11.60 4.55 0.21
N ASP A 29 11.45 4.36 1.51
CA ASP A 29 12.31 3.44 2.28
C ASP A 29 12.20 2.00 1.78
N PRO A 30 10.98 1.42 1.61
CA PRO A 30 10.84 0.03 1.24
C PRO A 30 11.19 -0.31 -0.22
N ILE A 31 11.74 0.64 -0.99
CA ILE A 31 12.14 0.39 -2.39
C ILE A 31 13.19 -0.71 -2.44
N GLN A 32 14.20 -0.64 -1.57
CA GLN A 32 15.36 -1.54 -1.59
C GLN A 32 15.06 -2.92 -0.98
N ASP A 33 13.88 -3.11 -0.37
CA ASP A 33 13.48 -4.36 0.27
C ASP A 33 12.12 -4.85 -0.24
N HIS A 34 11.01 -4.57 0.46
CA HIS A 34 9.66 -5.05 0.24
C HIS A 34 9.17 -4.83 -1.19
N LEU A 35 9.39 -3.66 -1.79
CA LEU A 35 8.93 -3.39 -3.16
C LEU A 35 9.77 -4.14 -4.20
N THR A 36 11.06 -4.34 -3.92
CA THR A 36 11.91 -5.20 -4.76
C THR A 36 11.48 -6.66 -4.61
N PHE A 37 11.24 -7.12 -3.38
CA PHE A 37 10.75 -8.47 -3.09
C PHE A 37 9.35 -8.72 -3.66
N LEU A 38 8.49 -7.70 -3.77
CA LEU A 38 7.20 -7.80 -4.45
C LEU A 38 7.41 -8.36 -5.87
N LEU A 39 8.32 -7.77 -6.64
CA LEU A 39 8.62 -8.20 -8.00
C LEU A 39 9.26 -9.60 -8.02
N PHE A 40 10.24 -9.85 -7.16
CA PHE A 40 10.92 -11.16 -7.08
C PHE A 40 10.00 -12.31 -6.66
N ASN A 41 8.89 -12.03 -5.97
CA ASN A 41 7.89 -13.07 -5.67
C ASN A 41 6.84 -13.18 -6.78
N HIS A 42 6.33 -12.08 -7.32
CA HIS A 42 5.21 -12.14 -8.28
C HIS A 42 5.65 -12.70 -9.64
N VAL A 43 6.79 -12.25 -10.17
CA VAL A 43 7.24 -12.68 -11.49
C VAL A 43 7.44 -14.20 -11.57
N PRO A 44 8.11 -14.87 -10.60
CA PRO A 44 8.30 -16.32 -10.65
C PRO A 44 7.07 -17.16 -10.31
N ILE A 45 6.09 -16.63 -9.57
CA ILE A 45 4.84 -17.35 -9.28
C ILE A 45 3.95 -17.40 -10.53
N TRP A 46 3.96 -16.33 -11.34
CA TRP A 46 3.16 -16.20 -12.56
C TRP A 46 4.02 -15.98 -13.80
N PRO A 47 4.97 -16.88 -14.13
CA PRO A 47 5.99 -16.62 -15.15
C PRO A 47 5.40 -16.48 -16.56
N ASN A 48 4.29 -17.19 -16.82
CA ASN A 48 3.59 -17.20 -18.11
C ASN A 48 2.37 -16.27 -18.12
N LYS A 49 2.20 -15.43 -17.09
CA LYS A 49 1.06 -14.53 -16.94
C LYS A 49 1.49 -13.13 -16.51
N PRO A 50 2.13 -12.35 -17.40
CA PRO A 50 2.54 -10.98 -17.12
C PRO A 50 1.37 -10.10 -16.69
N GLU A 51 0.14 -10.42 -17.11
CA GLU A 51 -1.09 -9.73 -16.72
C GLU A 51 -1.46 -9.88 -15.24
N LEU A 52 -0.74 -10.72 -14.48
CA LEU A 52 -0.88 -10.86 -13.03
C LEU A 52 0.30 -10.23 -12.28
N TRP A 53 1.24 -9.60 -12.97
CA TRP A 53 2.35 -8.89 -12.35
C TRP A 53 1.89 -7.50 -11.87
N PRO A 54 2.57 -6.91 -10.87
CA PRO A 54 2.28 -5.54 -10.47
C PRO A 54 2.51 -4.55 -11.63
N GLU A 55 1.52 -3.71 -11.93
CA GLU A 55 1.58 -2.79 -13.06
C GLU A 55 2.32 -1.50 -12.72
N SER A 56 2.10 -0.96 -11.51
CA SER A 56 2.74 0.28 -11.10
C SER A 56 3.10 0.34 -9.62
N ILE A 57 4.19 1.05 -9.32
CA ILE A 57 4.67 1.31 -7.96
C ILE A 57 4.93 2.82 -7.83
N ARG A 58 4.32 3.46 -6.82
CA ARG A 58 4.50 4.88 -6.53
C ARG A 58 5.19 5.05 -5.18
N ALA A 59 6.38 5.66 -5.19
CA ALA A 59 7.11 5.98 -3.98
C ALA A 59 6.90 7.45 -3.56
N ASN A 60 6.55 7.70 -2.29
CA ASN A 60 6.47 9.04 -1.71
C ASN A 60 7.63 9.31 -0.72
N GLY A 61 7.94 10.59 -0.52
CA GLY A 61 8.90 11.02 0.50
C GLY A 61 8.37 10.83 1.93
N HIS A 62 9.25 11.00 2.91
CA HIS A 62 8.85 11.09 4.31
C HIS A 62 8.05 12.36 4.56
N LEU A 63 7.00 12.24 5.36
CA LEU A 63 6.20 13.38 5.77
C LEU A 63 6.99 14.24 6.77
N LEU A 64 7.05 15.55 6.49
CA LEU A 64 7.52 16.55 7.45
C LEU A 64 6.31 17.18 8.13
N LEU A 65 6.48 17.58 9.39
CA LEU A 65 5.48 18.32 10.15
C LEU A 65 6.06 19.68 10.49
N ASN A 66 5.38 20.76 10.07
CA ASN A 66 5.84 22.14 10.22
C ASN A 66 7.28 22.35 9.69
N SER A 67 7.59 21.78 8.52
CA SER A 67 8.93 21.76 7.90
C SER A 67 10.02 21.04 8.70
N GLY A 68 9.68 20.42 9.83
CA GLY A 68 10.59 19.63 10.66
C GLY A 68 10.39 18.14 10.47
N LYS A 69 11.42 17.35 10.81
CA LYS A 69 11.29 15.89 10.91
C LYS A 69 10.27 15.56 11.99
N MET A 70 9.37 14.64 11.69
CA MET A 70 8.44 14.13 12.68
C MET A 70 9.19 13.24 13.67
N CYS A 71 9.23 13.64 14.95
CA CYS A 71 9.97 12.94 15.99
C CYS A 71 9.33 13.13 17.37
N LYS A 72 9.14 12.02 18.10
CA LYS A 72 8.52 12.05 19.43
C LYS A 72 9.35 12.80 20.47
N SER A 73 10.68 12.67 20.42
CA SER A 73 11.57 13.28 21.42
C SER A 73 11.67 14.80 21.31
N THR A 74 11.45 15.38 20.12
CA THR A 74 11.46 16.83 19.91
C THR A 74 10.09 17.47 20.14
N GLY A 75 9.06 16.69 20.50
CA GLY A 75 7.68 17.13 20.61
C GLY A 75 6.99 17.42 19.26
N ASN A 76 7.70 17.27 18.13
CA ASN A 76 7.16 17.49 16.78
C ASN A 76 6.58 16.19 16.24
N PHE A 77 5.50 15.72 16.85
CA PHE A 77 4.85 14.47 16.49
C PHE A 77 3.33 14.63 16.58
N LEU A 78 2.63 14.03 15.63
CA LEU A 78 1.17 14.02 15.61
C LEU A 78 0.71 12.65 15.10
N THR A 79 -0.12 11.97 15.89
CA THR A 79 -0.79 10.74 15.44
C THR A 79 -1.95 11.07 14.49
N LEU A 80 -2.42 10.08 13.75
CA LEU A 80 -3.59 10.22 12.88
C LEU A 80 -4.82 10.69 13.66
N ILE A 81 -5.08 10.10 14.84
CA ILE A 81 -6.27 10.42 15.65
C ILE A 81 -6.19 11.86 16.17
N GLU A 82 -5.03 12.26 16.74
CA GLU A 82 -4.84 13.64 17.22
C GLU A 82 -4.97 14.66 16.09
N GLY A 83 -4.50 14.32 14.88
CA GLY A 83 -4.68 15.17 13.70
C GLY A 83 -6.15 15.36 13.31
N ILE A 84 -6.93 14.29 13.30
CA ILE A 84 -8.38 14.34 13.02
C ILE A 84 -9.12 15.12 14.10
N GLU A 85 -8.82 14.90 15.38
CA GLU A 85 -9.46 15.61 16.49
C GLU A 85 -9.14 17.11 16.47
N LYS A 86 -7.94 17.48 16.01
CA LYS A 86 -7.49 18.87 15.97
C LYS A 86 -7.96 19.65 14.75
N PHE A 87 -8.05 19.01 13.58
CA PHE A 87 -8.30 19.69 12.29
C PHE A 87 -9.50 19.14 11.52
N SER A 88 -10.24 18.18 12.05
CA SER A 88 -11.22 17.37 11.30
C SER A 88 -10.59 16.50 10.20
N THR A 89 -11.36 15.51 9.72
CA THR A 89 -10.94 14.61 8.64
C THR A 89 -10.71 15.37 7.32
N ASP A 90 -11.54 16.36 7.02
CA ASP A 90 -11.53 17.01 5.71
C ASP A 90 -10.39 18.01 5.57
N GLU A 91 -10.13 18.86 6.57
CA GLU A 91 -9.01 19.79 6.52
C GLU A 91 -7.66 19.05 6.55
N MET A 92 -7.58 17.94 7.31
CA MET A 92 -6.39 17.10 7.33
C MET A 92 -6.13 16.47 5.95
N ARG A 93 -7.17 15.92 5.30
CA ARG A 93 -7.04 15.34 3.96
C ARG A 93 -6.68 16.38 2.91
N LEU A 94 -7.28 17.58 2.99
CA LEU A 94 -6.96 18.69 2.10
C LEU A 94 -5.50 19.13 2.24
N SER A 95 -4.99 19.17 3.47
CA SER A 95 -3.60 19.56 3.75
C SER A 95 -2.57 18.50 3.36
N LEU A 96 -2.99 17.23 3.21
CA LEU A 96 -2.15 16.12 2.79
C LEU A 96 -2.13 15.88 1.27
N ALA A 97 -3.07 16.48 0.54
CA ALA A 97 -3.23 16.33 -0.92
C ALA A 97 -2.26 17.25 -1.69
#